data_AF-A0A8S9BUS1-F1
#
_entry.id   AF-A0A8S9BUS1-F1
#
_cell.length_a   1.000
_cell.length_b   1.000
_cell.length_c   1.000
_cell.angle_alpha   90.00
_cell.angle_beta   90.00
_cell.angle_gamma   90.00
#
_symmetry.space_group_name_H-M   'P 1'
#
loop_
_entity.id
_entity.type
_entity.pdbx_description
1 polymer ?
#
loop_
_entity_poly.entity_id
_entity_poly.type
_entity_poly.pdbx_seq_one_letter_code
_entity_poly.pdbx_strand_id
1 'polypeptide(L)'
;MLPAYRAAAGESGTGKAARQRAIVQGRITNGILFPHISAKIQANIDQLVQKTFRNLHDAVNAVLDLIVSDIEIALVSRPQGVDDARNQESPEEERRKGELMVEIRELKGKHEELLASISNM
;
A
#
# COMPACT_ATOMS: atom_id res chain seq x y z
N MET A 1 -11.24 -19.72 -17.13
CA MET A 1 -10.41 -20.59 -17.99
C MET A 1 -10.70 -22.06 -17.79
N LEU A 2 -10.66 -22.59 -16.55
CA LEU A 2 -10.83 -24.02 -16.29
C LEU A 2 -12.04 -24.72 -16.94
N PRO A 3 -13.25 -24.15 -17.03
CA PRO A 3 -14.42 -24.90 -17.52
C PRO A 3 -14.29 -25.37 -18.98
N ALA A 4 -13.73 -24.54 -19.87
CA ALA A 4 -13.61 -24.89 -21.28
C ALA A 4 -12.46 -25.87 -21.55
N TYR A 5 -11.34 -25.74 -20.83
CA TYR A 5 -10.26 -26.73 -20.91
C TYR A 5 -10.67 -28.07 -20.30
N ARG A 6 -11.48 -28.07 -19.24
CA ARG A 6 -12.08 -29.29 -18.68
C ARG A 6 -13.08 -29.94 -19.65
N ALA A 7 -13.93 -29.14 -20.29
CA ALA A 7 -14.85 -29.62 -21.32
C ALA A 7 -14.09 -30.23 -22.52
N ALA A 8 -13.06 -29.55 -23.02
CA ALA A 8 -12.19 -30.10 -24.06
C ALA A 8 -11.44 -31.35 -23.58
N ALA A 9 -10.97 -31.40 -22.34
CA ALA A 9 -10.27 -32.57 -21.81
C ALA A 9 -11.19 -33.81 -21.71
N GLY A 10 -12.50 -33.62 -21.54
CA GLY A 10 -13.50 -34.69 -21.52
C GLY A 10 -13.80 -35.32 -22.89
N GLU A 11 -13.35 -34.72 -23.98
CA GLU A 11 -13.55 -35.25 -25.33
C GLU A 11 -12.77 -36.56 -25.55
N SER A 12 -13.43 -37.55 -26.15
CA SER A 12 -12.88 -38.88 -26.42
C SER A 12 -13.36 -39.44 -27.76
N GLY A 13 -12.69 -40.50 -28.26
CA GLY A 13 -13.00 -41.16 -29.53
C GLY A 13 -12.42 -40.48 -30.78
N THR A 14 -12.76 -41.01 -31.96
CA THR A 14 -12.32 -40.48 -33.26
C THR A 14 -12.82 -39.05 -33.47
N GLY A 15 -11.95 -38.18 -34.00
CA GLY A 15 -12.26 -36.75 -34.16
C GLY A 15 -12.14 -35.90 -32.88
N LYS A 16 -11.66 -36.48 -31.76
CA LYS A 16 -11.39 -35.77 -30.50
C LYS A 16 -10.60 -34.48 -30.71
N ALA A 17 -9.48 -34.52 -31.41
CA ALA A 17 -8.63 -33.35 -31.61
C ALA A 17 -9.38 -32.18 -32.29
N ALA A 18 -10.31 -32.48 -33.21
CA ALA A 18 -11.12 -31.47 -33.87
C ALA A 18 -12.15 -30.86 -32.91
N ARG A 19 -12.85 -31.67 -32.11
CA ARG A 19 -13.81 -31.19 -31.10
C ARG A 19 -13.14 -30.38 -29.99
N GLN A 20 -11.98 -30.83 -29.51
CA GLN A 20 -11.16 -30.09 -28.55
C GLN A 20 -10.77 -28.72 -29.07
N ARG A 21 -10.28 -28.65 -30.32
CA ARG A 21 -9.94 -27.38 -30.97
C ARG A 21 -11.17 -26.50 -31.14
N ALA A 22 -12.32 -27.04 -31.55
CA ALA A 22 -13.56 -26.28 -31.71
C ALA A 22 -14.04 -25.66 -30.38
N ILE A 23 -13.95 -26.39 -29.26
CA ILE A 23 -14.31 -25.87 -27.93
C ILE A 23 -13.40 -24.72 -27.50
N VAL A 24 -12.09 -24.86 -27.71
CA VAL A 24 -11.11 -23.83 -27.34
C VAL A 24 -11.18 -22.63 -28.28
N GLN A 25 -11.22 -22.88 -29.60
CA GLN A 25 -11.37 -21.83 -30.62
C GLN A 25 -12.66 -21.07 -30.43
N GLY A 26 -13.81 -21.74 -30.23
CA GLY A 26 -15.09 -21.06 -30.02
C GLY A 26 -15.04 -20.01 -28.91
N ARG A 27 -14.28 -20.24 -27.84
CA ARG A 27 -14.08 -19.23 -26.78
C ARG A 27 -13.21 -18.04 -27.22
N ILE A 28 -12.23 -18.28 -28.07
CA ILE A 28 -11.38 -17.24 -28.66
C ILE A 28 -12.21 -16.42 -29.65
N THR A 29 -12.96 -17.08 -30.55
CA THR A 29 -13.77 -16.42 -31.60
C THR A 29 -14.98 -15.69 -31.03
N ASN A 30 -15.54 -16.15 -29.91
CA ASN A 30 -16.63 -15.46 -29.21
C ASN A 30 -16.18 -14.12 -28.58
N GLY A 31 -14.90 -13.73 -28.71
CA GLY A 31 -14.40 -12.41 -28.29
C GLY A 31 -14.32 -12.18 -26.78
N ILE A 32 -14.82 -13.11 -25.96
CA ILE A 32 -14.92 -12.97 -24.49
C ILE A 32 -13.66 -13.39 -23.73
N LEU A 33 -12.73 -14.10 -24.37
CA LEU A 33 -11.58 -14.68 -23.68
C LEU A 33 -10.59 -13.62 -23.21
N PHE A 34 -10.09 -12.81 -24.15
CA PHE A 34 -9.08 -11.80 -23.86
C PHE A 34 -9.62 -10.67 -22.99
N PRO A 35 -10.83 -10.11 -23.20
CA PRO A 35 -11.38 -9.10 -22.31
C PRO A 35 -11.54 -9.57 -20.86
N HIS A 36 -11.99 -10.80 -20.61
CA HIS A 36 -12.08 -11.34 -19.25
C HIS A 36 -10.72 -11.54 -18.60
N ILE A 37 -9.71 -11.97 -19.36
CA ILE A 37 -8.35 -12.10 -18.85
C ILE A 37 -7.79 -10.72 -18.53
N SER A 38 -7.91 -9.75 -19.44
CA SER A 38 -7.45 -8.37 -19.25
C SER A 38 -8.13 -7.70 -18.05
N ALA A 39 -9.46 -7.82 -17.94
CA ALA A 39 -10.20 -7.28 -16.79
C ALA A 39 -9.75 -7.89 -15.46
N LYS A 40 -9.45 -9.20 -15.44
CA LYS A 40 -8.95 -9.87 -14.24
C LYS A 40 -7.52 -9.47 -13.91
N ILE A 41 -6.66 -9.29 -14.91
CA ILE A 41 -5.30 -8.77 -14.73
C ILE A 41 -5.38 -7.36 -14.15
N GLN A 42 -6.20 -6.49 -14.73
CA GLN A 42 -6.42 -5.12 -14.25
C GLN A 42 -6.87 -5.11 -12.79
N ALA A 43 -7.94 -5.84 -12.46
CA ALA A 43 -8.44 -5.91 -11.08
C ALA A 43 -7.38 -6.41 -10.08
N ASN A 44 -6.56 -7.39 -10.48
CA ASN A 44 -5.47 -7.89 -9.64
C ASN A 44 -4.36 -6.82 -9.44
N ILE A 45 -4.02 -6.07 -10.50
CA ILE A 45 -3.05 -4.97 -10.43
C ILE A 45 -3.59 -3.87 -9.51
N ASP A 46 -4.83 -3.44 -9.70
CA ASP A 46 -5.46 -2.41 -8.88
C ASP A 46 -5.47 -2.82 -7.40
N GLN A 47 -5.81 -4.07 -7.11
CA GLN A 47 -5.78 -4.60 -5.75
C GLN A 47 -4.35 -4.62 -5.16
N LEU A 48 -3.35 -5.00 -5.97
CA LEU A 48 -1.95 -5.02 -5.54
C LEU A 48 -1.44 -3.61 -5.25
N VAL A 49 -1.73 -2.64 -6.13
CA VAL A 49 -1.38 -1.23 -5.95
C VAL A 49 -1.99 -0.70 -4.67
N GLN A 50 -3.30 -0.85 -4.48
CA GLN A 50 -3.99 -0.40 -3.28
C GLN A 50 -3.43 -1.03 -2.00
N LYS A 51 -3.15 -2.35 -2.03
CA LYS A 51 -2.56 -3.04 -0.88
C LYS A 51 -1.16 -2.52 -0.55
N THR A 52 -0.33 -2.34 -1.57
CA THR A 52 1.05 -1.88 -1.39
C THR A 52 1.07 -0.45 -0.87
N PHE A 53 0.19 0.40 -1.38
CA PHE A 53 0.06 1.78 -0.93
C PHE A 53 -0.40 1.87 0.53
N ARG A 54 -1.43 1.11 0.93
CA ARG A 54 -1.86 1.02 2.34
C ARG A 54 -0.73 0.55 3.25
N ASN A 55 -0.01 -0.49 2.87
CA ASN A 55 1.12 -0.98 3.67
C ASN A 55 2.21 0.07 3.84
N LEU A 56 2.54 0.82 2.78
CA LEU A 56 3.53 1.88 2.85
C LEU A 56 3.05 3.03 3.75
N HIS A 57 1.79 3.44 3.60
CA HIS A 57 1.15 4.44 4.45
C HIS A 57 1.22 4.06 5.93
N ASP A 58 0.83 2.84 6.28
CA ASP A 58 0.82 2.38 7.66
C ASP A 58 2.24 2.31 8.25
N ALA A 59 3.22 1.91 7.44
CA ALA A 59 4.63 1.90 7.86
C ALA A 59 5.17 3.31 8.13
N VAL A 60 4.86 4.28 7.25
CA VAL A 60 5.29 5.67 7.42
C VAL A 60 4.67 6.28 8.67
N ASN A 61 3.36 6.09 8.89
CA ASN A 61 2.69 6.61 10.08
C ASN A 61 3.25 5.99 11.37
N ALA A 62 3.52 4.69 11.37
CA ALA A 62 4.12 4.04 12.53
C ALA A 62 5.48 4.67 12.90
N VAL A 63 6.32 5.00 11.90
CA VAL A 63 7.60 5.68 12.15
C VAL A 63 7.39 7.11 12.64
N LEU A 64 6.46 7.86 12.04
CA LEU A 64 6.17 9.23 12.49
C LEU A 64 5.65 9.26 13.92
N ASP A 65 4.75 8.35 14.30
CA ASP A 65 4.20 8.27 15.64
C ASP A 65 5.29 7.90 16.68
N LEU A 66 6.25 7.03 16.30
CA LEU A 66 7.44 6.75 17.11
C LEU A 66 8.30 8.00 17.34
N ILE A 67 8.60 8.76 16.28
CA ILE A 67 9.38 10.00 16.37
C ILE A 67 8.68 11.01 17.29
N VAL A 68 7.36 11.18 17.13
CA VAL A 68 6.57 12.08 17.99
C VAL A 68 6.66 11.63 19.45
N SER A 69 6.47 10.34 19.71
CA SER A 69 6.59 9.79 21.07
C SER A 69 7.97 10.03 21.67
N ASP A 70 9.05 9.82 20.91
CA ASP A 70 10.42 10.03 21.38
C ASP A 70 10.68 11.51 21.72
N ILE A 71 10.16 12.43 20.90
CA ILE A 71 10.26 13.88 21.16
C ILE A 71 9.45 14.25 22.42
N GLU A 72 8.23 13.75 22.57
CA GLU A 72 7.40 13.99 23.75
C GLU A 72 8.10 13.50 25.03
N ILE A 73 8.68 12.29 25.01
CA ILE A 73 9.46 11.76 26.12
C ILE A 73 10.67 12.66 26.41
N ALA A 74 11.41 13.10 25.39
CA ALA A 74 12.56 13.97 25.57
C ALA A 74 12.18 15.34 26.19
N LEU A 75 11.01 15.87 25.85
CA LEU A 75 10.49 17.11 26.43
C LEU A 75 10.00 16.94 27.87
N VAL A 76 9.36 15.81 28.19
CA VAL A 76 8.80 15.53 29.53
C VAL A 76 9.86 15.08 30.53
N SER A 77 10.93 14.41 30.08
CA SER A 77 11.94 13.79 30.95
C SER A 77 12.87 14.76 31.69
N ARG A 78 12.50 16.04 31.81
CA ARG A 78 13.23 17.01 32.63
C ARG A 78 13.12 16.62 34.11
N PRO A 79 14.20 16.17 34.79
CA PRO A 79 14.13 15.91 36.21
C PRO A 79 13.96 17.25 36.91
N GLN A 80 12.88 17.43 37.67
CA GLN A 80 12.65 18.62 38.51
C GLN A 80 13.57 18.72 39.74
N GLY A 81 14.81 18.24 39.62
CA GLY A 81 15.82 18.40 40.65
C GLY A 81 16.66 17.16 40.75
N VAL A 82 17.84 17.19 40.14
CA VAL A 82 19.08 17.11 40.90
C VAL A 82 20.11 17.95 40.14
N ASP A 83 20.73 18.84 40.90
CA ASP A 83 21.96 19.58 40.66
C ASP A 83 22.91 18.90 39.64
N ASP A 84 22.90 19.33 38.37
CA ASP A 84 24.00 19.01 37.45
C ASP A 84 24.14 20.09 36.38
N ALA A 85 25.12 20.98 36.57
CA ALA A 85 25.46 22.11 35.71
C ALA A 85 25.99 21.71 34.30
N ARG A 86 25.76 20.46 33.87
CA ARG A 86 26.26 19.88 32.62
C ARG A 86 25.20 19.45 31.62
N ASN A 87 23.92 19.48 31.98
CA ASN A 87 22.82 18.97 31.13
C ASN A 87 21.64 19.95 31.03
N GLN A 88 21.89 21.27 31.10
CA GLN A 88 20.91 22.24 30.62
C GLN A 88 20.96 22.25 29.10
N GLU A 89 20.06 21.46 28.50
CA GLU A 89 19.70 21.62 27.10
C GLU A 89 19.39 23.10 26.86
N SER A 90 20.08 23.69 25.88
CA SER A 90 20.01 25.14 25.67
C SER A 90 18.56 25.54 25.37
N PRO A 91 18.06 26.71 25.81
CA PRO A 91 16.78 27.23 25.35
C PRO A 91 16.68 27.33 23.81
N GLU A 92 17.82 27.30 23.10
CA GLU A 92 17.88 27.16 21.64
C GLU A 92 17.56 25.74 21.14
N GLU A 93 17.98 24.69 21.85
CA GLU A 93 17.66 23.30 21.53
C GLU A 93 16.17 23.00 21.77
N GLU A 94 15.60 23.56 22.84
CA GLU A 94 14.17 23.45 23.15
C GLU A 94 13.32 24.16 22.07
N ARG A 95 13.78 25.32 21.58
CA ARG A 95 13.21 26.00 20.41
C ARG A 95 13.30 25.15 19.14
N ARG A 96 14.48 24.59 18.84
CA ARG A 96 14.67 23.74 17.66
C ARG A 96 13.79 22.49 17.68
N LYS A 97 13.61 21.85 18.84
CA LYS A 97 12.67 20.73 19.01
C LYS A 97 11.22 21.17 18.74
N GLY A 98 10.84 22.35 19.22
CA GLY A 98 9.54 22.94 18.94
C GLY A 98 9.30 23.19 17.45
N GLU A 99 10.29 23.78 16.76
CA GLU A 99 10.25 24.01 15.31
C GLU A 99 10.14 22.69 14.53
N LEU A 100 10.95 21.68 14.90
CA LEU A 100 10.90 20.36 14.29
C LEU A 100 9.54 19.67 14.47
N MET A 101 8.91 19.81 15.64
CA MET A 101 7.56 19.30 15.89
C MET A 101 6.51 19.95 14.99
N VAL A 102 6.64 21.25 14.72
CA VAL A 102 5.74 21.96 13.79
C VAL A 102 5.94 21.44 12.37
N GLU A 103 7.19 21.29 11.91
CA GLU A 103 7.51 20.75 10.59
C GLU A 103 6.99 19.31 10.41
N ILE A 104 7.18 18.44 11.41
CA ILE A 104 6.67 17.06 11.37
C ILE A 104 5.14 17.05 11.23
N ARG A 105 4.44 17.93 11.97
CA ARG A 105 2.98 18.02 11.91
C ARG A 105 2.52 18.52 10.54
N GLU A 106 3.18 19.53 9.98
CA GLU A 106 2.90 20.03 8.64
C GLU A 106 3.15 18.95 7.57
N LEU A 107 4.24 18.20 7.70
CA LEU A 107 4.58 17.11 6.80
C LEU A 107 3.55 15.97 6.88
N LYS A 108 3.07 15.63 8.09
CA LYS A 108 1.99 14.66 8.29
C LYS A 108 0.70 15.13 7.60
N GLY A 109 0.33 16.40 7.73
CA GLY A 109 -0.83 16.98 7.04
C GLY A 109 -0.70 16.94 5.52
N LYS A 110 0.45 17.34 4.96
CA LYS A 110 0.72 17.25 3.50
C LYS A 110 0.69 15.80 3.00
N HIS A 111 1.16 14.86 3.81
CA HIS A 111 1.05 13.44 3.50
C HIS A 111 -0.42 13.02 3.43
N GLU A 112 -1.24 13.37 4.42
CA GLU A 112 -2.68 13.08 4.45
C GLU A 112 -3.43 13.69 3.25
N GLU A 113 -3.13 14.93 2.85
CA GLU A 113 -3.70 15.57 1.67
C GLU A 113 -3.32 14.84 0.37
N LEU A 114 -2.06 14.44 0.22
CA LEU A 114 -1.59 13.67 -0.93
C LEU A 114 -2.33 12.33 -1.04
N LEU A 115 -2.57 11.65 0.08
CA LEU A 115 -3.34 10.40 0.12
C LEU A 115 -4.79 10.62 -0.30
N ALA A 116 -5.41 11.71 0.15
CA ALA A 116 -6.77 12.06 -0.23
C ALA A 116 -6.86 12.34 -1.74
N SER A 117 -5.85 13.01 -2.31
CA SER A 117 -5.78 13.24 -3.76
C SER A 117 -5.62 11.94 -4.55
N ILE A 118 -4.81 10.99 -4.07
CA ILE A 118 -4.58 9.70 -4.74
C ILE A 118 -5.82 8.79 -4.62
N SER A 119 -6.55 8.87 -3.51
CA SER A 119 -7.77 8.08 -3.30
C SER A 119 -8.98 8.59 -4.09
N ASN A 120 -8.96 9.86 -4.51
CA ASN A 120 -10.02 10.49 -5.32
C ASN A 120 -9.75 10.43 -6.85
N MET A 121 -8.62 9.87 -7.28
CA MET A 121 -8.32 9.55 -8.69
C MET A 121 -8.76 8.13 -9.04
#